data_AF-A0A0Q7GPT3-F1
#
_entry.id   AF-A0A0Q7GPT3-F1
#
_cell.length_a   1.000
_cell.length_b   1.000
_cell.length_c   1.000
_cell.angle_alpha   90.00
_cell.angle_beta   90.00
_cell.angle_gamma   90.00
#
_symmetry.space_group_name_H-M   'P 1'
#
loop_
_entity.id
_entity.type
_entity.pdbx_description
1 polymer ?
#
loop_
_entity_poly.entity_id
_entity_poly.type
_entity_poly.pdbx_seq_one_letter_code
_entity_poly.pdbx_strand_id
1 'polypeptide(L)'
;MKAVYSIDELNQRIKQLEAQQDAEWIAIKDEIDEIKENLKPLNLIRNTVAEINETVGFKSDLAQSAISIGIGYLAKKLVVGKTDSIFKNILGSILQLAVTTLVAKPQHEATPDESS
;
A
#
# COMPACT_ATOMS: atom_id res chain seq x y z
N MET A 1 28.55 33.89 -0.44
CA MET A 1 27.27 34.47 -0.01
C MET A 1 27.53 35.89 0.49
N LYS A 2 26.84 36.90 -0.05
CA LYS A 2 26.97 38.29 0.43
C LYS A 2 26.14 38.43 1.71
N ALA A 3 26.76 38.85 2.81
CA ALA A 3 26.01 39.25 4.01
C ALA A 3 25.22 40.53 3.68
N VAL A 4 23.96 40.57 4.11
CA VAL A 4 23.04 41.68 3.89
C VAL A 4 23.31 42.74 4.96
N TYR A 5 23.62 43.98 4.57
CA TYR A 5 24.06 45.04 5.48
C TYR A 5 23.04 46.17 5.69
N SER A 6 21.85 46.11 5.07
CA SER A 6 20.77 47.08 5.33
C SER A 6 19.46 46.41 5.75
N ILE A 7 18.73 47.08 6.65
CA ILE A 7 17.41 46.64 7.14
C ILE A 7 16.41 46.55 5.99
N ASP A 8 16.51 47.43 4.99
CA ASP A 8 15.61 47.44 3.83
C ASP A 8 15.81 46.22 2.93
N GLU A 9 17.06 45.82 2.68
CA GLU A 9 17.36 44.62 1.89
C GLU A 9 16.90 43.35 2.62
N LEU A 10 17.04 43.31 3.95
CA LEU A 10 16.53 42.21 4.76
C LEU A 10 15.00 42.11 4.68
N ASN A 11 14.29 43.22 4.85
CA ASN A 11 12.82 43.26 4.76
C ASN A 11 12.30 42.87 3.38
N GLN A 12 12.99 43.32 2.32
CA GLN A 12 12.64 42.93 0.95
C GLN A 12 12.82 41.43 0.74
N ARG A 13 13.89 40.85 1.30
CA ARG A 13 14.15 39.41 1.20
C ARG A 13 13.17 38.58 2.03
N ILE A 14 12.77 39.06 3.21
CA ILE A 14 11.71 38.45 4.02
C ILE A 14 10.41 38.40 3.22
N LYS A 15 9.97 39.52 2.65
CA LYS A 15 8.75 39.56 1.82
C LYS A 15 8.81 38.63 0.61
N GLN A 16 9.98 38.52 -0.03
CA GLN A 16 10.17 37.58 -1.14
C GLN A 16 10.05 36.13 -0.68
N LEU A 17 10.65 35.79 0.47
CA LEU A 17 10.60 34.45 1.04
C LEU A 17 9.20 34.08 1.53
N GLU A 18 8.46 35.01 2.13
CA GLU A 18 7.06 34.81 2.52
C GLU A 18 6.18 34.51 1.30
N ALA A 19 6.32 35.31 0.22
CA ALA A 19 5.60 35.07 -1.02
C ALA A 19 5.95 33.73 -1.67
N GLN A 20 7.22 33.30 -1.60
CA GLN A 20 7.64 31.98 -2.08
C GLN A 20 7.06 30.86 -1.22
N GLN A 21 7.13 30.99 0.10
CA GLN A 21 6.57 30.01 1.03
C GLN A 21 5.07 29.82 0.83
N ASP A 22 4.31 30.91 0.63
CA ASP A 22 2.86 30.83 0.37
C ASP A 22 2.57 30.06 -0.93
N ALA A 23 3.35 30.30 -1.99
CA ALA A 23 3.20 29.59 -3.26
C ALA A 23 3.55 28.09 -3.13
N GLU A 24 4.64 27.77 -2.44
CA GLU A 24 5.05 26.39 -2.16
C GLU A 24 4.01 25.66 -1.30
N TRP A 25 3.42 26.34 -0.32
CA TRP A 25 2.39 25.77 0.54
C TRP A 25 1.12 25.40 -0.24
N ILE A 26 0.70 26.24 -1.19
CA ILE A 26 -0.42 25.95 -2.07
C ILE A 26 -0.11 24.70 -2.92
N ALA A 27 1.09 24.62 -3.52
CA ALA A 27 1.48 23.47 -4.33
C ALA A 27 1.48 22.16 -3.52
N ILE A 28 2.04 22.17 -2.30
CA ILE A 28 2.02 21.00 -1.41
C ILE A 28 0.58 20.59 -1.08
N LYS A 29 -0.30 21.56 -0.84
CA LYS A 29 -1.70 21.27 -0.52
C LYS A 29 -2.42 20.62 -1.70
N ASP A 30 -2.19 21.11 -2.91
CA ASP A 30 -2.77 20.53 -4.12
C ASP A 30 -2.27 19.10 -4.35
N GLU A 31 -0.98 18.84 -4.18
CA GLU A 31 -0.40 17.49 -4.25
C GLU A 31 -0.99 16.56 -3.17
N ILE A 32 -1.16 17.05 -1.94
CA ILE A 32 -1.77 16.26 -0.85
C ILE A 32 -3.24 15.95 -1.16
N ASP A 33 -4.00 16.90 -1.70
CA ASP A 33 -5.39 16.69 -2.08
C ASP A 33 -5.48 15.65 -3.23
N GLU A 34 -4.59 15.71 -4.21
CA GLU A 34 -4.49 14.68 -5.27
C GLU A 34 -4.11 13.30 -4.71
N ILE A 35 -3.09 13.22 -3.85
CA ILE A 35 -2.68 11.97 -3.19
C ILE A 35 -3.84 11.41 -2.36
N LYS A 36 -4.54 12.26 -1.62
CA LYS A 36 -5.71 11.87 -0.82
C LYS A 36 -6.82 11.32 -1.71
N GLU A 37 -7.12 11.95 -2.85
CA GLU A 37 -8.08 11.44 -3.82
C GLU A 37 -7.64 10.08 -4.36
N ASN A 38 -6.38 9.91 -4.74
CA ASN A 38 -5.86 8.64 -5.25
C ASN A 38 -5.81 7.53 -4.20
N LEU A 39 -5.51 7.88 -2.94
CA LEU A 39 -5.50 6.96 -1.81
C LEU A 39 -6.90 6.69 -1.23
N LYS A 40 -7.96 7.31 -1.76
CA LYS A 40 -9.33 6.92 -1.37
C LYS A 40 -9.49 5.43 -1.65
N PRO A 41 -9.94 4.63 -0.66
CA PRO A 41 -10.08 3.19 -0.82
C PRO A 41 -10.86 2.80 -2.07
N LEU A 42 -11.86 3.61 -2.43
CA LEU A 42 -12.68 3.40 -3.63
C LEU A 42 -11.88 3.47 -4.94
N ASN A 43 -10.96 4.44 -5.06
CA ASN A 43 -10.12 4.61 -6.24
C ASN A 43 -9.05 3.51 -6.31
N LEU A 44 -8.49 3.11 -5.17
CA LEU A 44 -7.56 1.98 -5.08
C LEU A 44 -8.22 0.66 -5.52
N ILE A 45 -9.41 0.35 -5.00
CA ILE A 45 -10.16 -0.86 -5.36
C ILE A 45 -10.48 -0.85 -6.86
N ARG A 46 -10.93 0.28 -7.41
CA ARG A 46 -11.29 0.40 -8.83
C ARG A 46 -10.09 0.12 -9.73
N ASN A 47 -8.94 0.75 -9.45
CA ASN A 47 -7.74 0.59 -10.27
C ASN A 47 -7.19 -0.82 -10.16
N THR A 48 -7.10 -1.38 -8.95
CA THR A 48 -6.63 -2.76 -8.74
C THR A 48 -7.54 -3.81 -9.38
N VAL A 49 -8.86 -3.65 -9.30
CA VAL A 49 -9.80 -4.59 -9.95
C VAL A 49 -9.70 -4.52 -11.48
N ALA A 50 -9.56 -3.33 -12.05
CA ALA A 50 -9.38 -3.15 -13.49
C ALA A 50 -8.07 -3.79 -13.98
N GLU A 51 -6.97 -3.55 -13.27
CA GLU A 51 -5.64 -4.06 -13.62
C GLU A 51 -5.55 -5.59 -13.50
N ILE A 52 -6.12 -6.17 -12.45
CA ILE A 52 -6.18 -7.64 -12.27
C ILE A 52 -6.98 -8.31 -13.40
N ASN A 53 -8.06 -7.68 -13.85
CA ASN A 53 -8.86 -8.20 -14.95
C ASN A 53 -8.08 -8.21 -16.27
N GLU A 54 -7.23 -7.22 -16.51
CA GLU A 54 -6.34 -7.16 -17.69
C GLU A 54 -5.16 -8.13 -17.61
N THR A 55 -4.52 -8.28 -16.45
CA THR A 55 -3.27 -9.06 -16.33
C THR A 55 -3.47 -10.55 -16.10
N VAL A 56 -4.48 -10.97 -15.34
CA VAL A 56 -4.57 -12.36 -14.87
C VAL A 56 -5.28 -13.28 -15.87
N GLY A 57 -6.10 -12.75 -16.79
CA GLY A 57 -6.76 -13.52 -17.84
C GLY A 57 -7.38 -14.81 -17.29
N PHE A 58 -8.39 -14.67 -16.41
CA PHE A 58 -8.97 -15.77 -15.64
C PHE A 58 -9.44 -16.91 -16.55
N LYS A 59 -8.70 -18.02 -16.58
CA LYS A 59 -8.98 -19.15 -17.48
C LYS A 59 -10.15 -20.05 -17.02
N SER A 60 -10.73 -19.80 -15.84
CA SER A 60 -11.82 -20.60 -15.27
C SER A 60 -12.77 -19.75 -14.44
N ASP A 61 -14.08 -19.88 -14.70
CA ASP A 61 -15.16 -19.14 -14.06
C ASP A 61 -15.22 -19.34 -12.52
N LEU A 62 -14.78 -20.50 -12.04
CA LEU A 62 -14.74 -20.81 -10.60
C LEU A 62 -13.62 -20.06 -9.88
N ALA A 63 -12.44 -19.99 -10.50
CA ALA A 63 -11.33 -19.21 -9.97
C ALA A 63 -11.65 -17.72 -9.96
N GLN A 64 -12.29 -17.22 -11.02
CA GLN A 64 -12.78 -15.84 -11.10
C GLN A 64 -13.81 -15.53 -10.01
N SER A 65 -14.73 -16.45 -9.72
CA SER A 65 -15.72 -16.28 -8.65
C SER A 65 -15.09 -16.30 -7.26
N ALA A 66 -14.18 -17.23 -6.97
CA ALA A 66 -13.50 -17.29 -5.67
C ALA A 66 -12.62 -16.06 -5.41
N ILE A 67 -11.89 -15.60 -6.44
CA ILE A 67 -11.04 -14.41 -6.36
C ILE A 67 -11.87 -13.14 -6.21
N SER A 68 -12.94 -12.97 -6.98
CA SER A 68 -13.82 -11.79 -6.85
C SER A 68 -14.54 -11.73 -5.51
N ILE A 69 -14.97 -12.86 -4.94
CA ILE A 69 -15.52 -12.94 -3.58
C ILE A 69 -14.44 -12.57 -2.54
N GLY A 70 -13.23 -13.11 -2.68
CA GLY A 70 -12.12 -12.80 -1.77
C GLY A 70 -11.74 -11.32 -1.79
N ILE A 71 -11.61 -10.74 -2.99
CA ILE A 71 -11.32 -9.32 -3.20
C ILE A 71 -12.47 -8.46 -2.65
N GLY A 72 -13.72 -8.80 -2.95
CA GLY A 72 -14.90 -8.07 -2.46
C GLY A 72 -15.01 -8.09 -0.93
N TYR A 73 -14.68 -9.21 -0.30
CA TYR A 73 -14.64 -9.33 1.16
C TYR A 73 -13.51 -8.49 1.79
N LEU A 74 -12.31 -8.52 1.21
CA LEU A 74 -11.19 -7.69 1.65
C LEU A 74 -11.51 -6.19 1.45
N ALA A 75 -12.06 -5.82 0.30
CA ALA A 75 -12.50 -4.46 0.00
C ALA A 75 -13.52 -3.95 1.02
N LYS A 76 -14.58 -4.73 1.32
CA LYS A 76 -15.58 -4.38 2.34
C LYS A 76 -14.92 -4.19 3.71
N LYS A 77 -13.95 -5.04 4.05
CA LYS A 77 -13.28 -5.01 5.35
C LYS A 77 -12.34 -3.81 5.49
N LEU A 78 -11.66 -3.40 4.42
CA LEU A 78 -10.82 -2.21 4.39
C LEU A 78 -11.63 -0.90 4.43
N VAL A 79 -12.82 -0.87 3.82
CA VAL A 79 -13.68 0.32 3.80
C VAL A 79 -14.47 0.50 5.11
N VAL A 80 -14.94 -0.59 5.71
CA VAL A 80 -15.87 -0.54 6.86
C VAL A 80 -15.20 -0.86 8.21
N GLY A 81 -14.06 -1.57 8.21
CA GLY A 81 -13.38 -2.02 9.43
C GLY A 81 -12.26 -1.11 9.92
N LYS A 82 -11.96 -1.12 11.23
CA LYS A 82 -10.75 -0.47 11.77
C LYS A 82 -9.50 -1.14 11.20
N THR A 83 -8.79 -0.43 10.32
CA THR A 83 -7.59 -0.87 9.58
C THR A 83 -6.53 -1.50 10.49
N ASP A 84 -6.39 -0.97 11.71
CA ASP A 84 -5.40 -1.37 12.71
C ASP A 84 -5.52 -2.86 13.12
N SER A 85 -6.74 -3.39 13.23
CA SER A 85 -6.97 -4.79 13.61
C SER A 85 -6.82 -5.76 12.43
N ILE A 86 -7.14 -5.31 11.21
CA ILE A 86 -7.11 -6.14 10.01
C ILE A 86 -5.67 -6.47 9.62
N PHE A 87 -4.79 -5.47 9.61
CA PHE A 87 -3.39 -5.67 9.25
C PHE A 87 -2.70 -6.61 10.24
N LYS A 88 -2.91 -6.42 11.55
CA LYS A 88 -2.40 -7.32 12.61
C LYS A 88 -2.83 -8.78 12.42
N ASN A 89 -4.10 -9.00 12.07
CA ASN A 89 -4.63 -10.35 11.85
C ASN A 89 -4.07 -11.02 10.60
N ILE A 90 -3.91 -10.27 9.51
CA ILE A 90 -3.30 -10.78 8.26
C ILE A 90 -1.83 -11.13 8.51
N LEU A 91 -1.08 -10.22 9.11
CA LEU A 91 0.33 -10.41 9.41
C LEU A 91 0.55 -11.59 10.36
N GLY A 92 -0.29 -11.71 11.40
CA GLY A 92 -0.30 -12.85 12.32
C GLY A 92 -0.58 -14.17 11.62
N SER A 93 -1.52 -14.19 10.66
CA SER A 93 -1.86 -15.38 9.88
C SER A 93 -0.73 -15.79 8.94
N ILE A 94 -0.05 -14.83 8.28
CA ILE A 94 1.12 -15.09 7.43
C ILE A 94 2.29 -15.60 8.27
N LEU A 95 2.54 -14.97 9.42
CA LEU A 95 3.61 -15.39 10.33
C LEU A 95 3.34 -16.78 10.88
N GLN A 96 2.10 -17.07 11.28
CA GLN A 96 1.70 -18.41 11.71
C GLN A 96 1.88 -19.43 10.59
N LEU A 97 1.45 -19.13 9.36
CA LEU A 97 1.68 -19.99 8.19
C LEU A 97 3.18 -20.23 7.96
N ALA A 98 4.00 -19.20 8.01
CA ALA A 98 5.46 -19.32 7.86
C ALA A 98 6.06 -20.22 8.95
N VAL A 99 5.74 -19.97 10.22
CA VAL A 99 6.21 -20.79 11.35
C VAL A 99 5.71 -22.23 11.24
N THR A 100 4.44 -22.44 10.94
CA THR A 100 3.85 -23.77 10.74
C THR A 100 4.50 -24.48 9.57
N THR A 101 4.80 -23.81 8.46
CA THR A 101 5.44 -24.43 7.28
C THR A 101 6.91 -24.79 7.56
N LEU A 102 7.61 -23.96 8.34
CA LEU A 102 8.99 -24.23 8.75
C LEU A 102 9.10 -25.35 9.79
N VAL A 103 8.17 -25.42 10.74
CA VAL A 103 8.12 -26.45 11.79
C VAL A 103 7.54 -27.76 11.27
N ALA A 104 6.58 -27.71 10.34
CA ALA A 104 5.96 -28.90 9.75
C ALA A 104 6.83 -29.59 8.70
N LYS A 105 8.09 -29.17 8.51
CA LYS A 105 9.04 -29.89 7.65
C LYS A 105 9.25 -31.30 8.23
N PRO A 106 8.74 -32.37 7.61
CA PRO A 106 8.97 -33.70 8.12
C PRO A 106 10.44 -34.05 7.88
N GLN A 107 11.17 -34.37 8.94
CA GLN A 107 12.38 -35.19 8.82
C GLN A 107 11.93 -36.60 8.46
N HIS A 108 11.70 -36.86 7.17
CA HIS A 108 11.55 -38.24 6.68
C HIS A 108 12.10 -38.37 5.26
N GLU A 109 13.41 -38.22 5.13
CA GLU A 109 14.20 -38.81 4.05
C GLU A 109 15.46 -39.41 4.68
N ALA A 110 15.46 -40.73 4.90
CA ALA A 110 16.64 -41.63 4.95
C ALA A 110 16.21 -43.11 5.19
N THR A 111 16.00 -43.86 4.08
CA THR A 111 16.47 -45.23 3.70
C THR A 111 16.63 -46.35 4.76
N PRO A 112 16.48 -47.69 4.46
CA PRO A 112 17.02 -48.37 3.26
C PRO A 112 16.30 -49.65 2.70
N ASP A 113 16.72 -50.00 1.47
CA ASP A 113 16.92 -51.33 0.85
C ASP A 113 15.82 -52.35 0.48
N GLU A 114 16.04 -52.86 -0.74
CA GLU A 114 15.88 -54.22 -1.31
C GLU A 114 14.54 -54.75 -1.89
N SER A 115 14.58 -54.92 -3.22
CA SER A 115 14.34 -56.17 -3.98
C SER A 115 13.00 -56.92 -3.83
N SER A 116 12.19 -56.90 -4.91
CA SER A 116 11.90 -58.07 -5.79
C SER A 116 11.02 -57.67 -6.96
#